data_AF-A0A9W8P7N6-F1
#
_entry.id   AF-A0A9W8P7N6-F1
#
_cell.length_a   1.000
_cell.length_b   1.000
_cell.length_c   1.000
_cell.angle_alpha   90.00
_cell.angle_beta   90.00
_cell.angle_gamma   90.00
#
_symmetry.space_group_name_H-M   'P 1'
#
loop_
_entity.id
_entity.type
_entity.pdbx_description
1 polymer ?
#
loop_
_entity_poly.entity_id
_entity_poly.type
_entity_poly.pdbx_seq_one_letter_code
_entity_poly.pdbx_strand_id
1 'polypeptide(L)' 'CDEINLDNTAKHPFIERATFTHAQKMRAAATFGFGRIHGLGMQAWHQSEITGKWLGNPSVSETLSSYMLSLRRRKV' A
#
# COMPACT_ATOMS: atom_id res chain seq x y z
N CYS A 1 -2.89 -0.62 -12.17
CA CYS A 1 -2.84 -1.63 -11.10
C CYS A 1 -4.22 -1.73 -10.52
N ASP A 2 -4.69 -0.63 -9.92
CA ASP A 2 -5.98 -0.60 -9.25
C ASP A 2 -7.11 -0.37 -10.24
N GLU A 3 -8.24 -1.03 -10.02
CA GLU A 3 -9.49 -0.84 -10.77
C GLU A 3 -10.41 0.19 -10.13
N ILE A 4 -10.08 0.63 -8.92
CA ILE A 4 -10.85 1.60 -8.15
C ILE A 4 -10.06 2.90 -7.98
N ASN A 5 -10.78 4.00 -7.94
CA ASN A 5 -10.29 5.32 -7.55
C ASN A 5 -10.26 5.45 -6.02
N LEU A 6 -9.65 6.54 -5.54
CA LEU A 6 -9.58 6.87 -4.10
C LEU A 6 -10.95 7.11 -3.47
N ASP A 7 -11.95 7.49 -4.27
CA ASP A 7 -13.34 7.67 -3.87
C ASP A 7 -14.17 6.37 -3.96
N ASN A 8 -13.52 5.22 -4.14
CA ASN A 8 -14.11 3.89 -4.37
C ASN A 8 -14.91 3.73 -5.67
N THR A 9 -14.89 4.71 -6.59
CA THR A 9 -15.51 4.53 -7.90
C THR A 9 -14.67 3.62 -8.80
N ALA A 10 -15.33 2.88 -9.70
CA ALA A 10 -14.61 2.07 -10.68
C ALA A 10 -13.94 2.97 -11.73
N LYS A 11 -12.68 2.68 -12.05
CA LYS A 11 -11.95 3.34 -13.14
C LYS A 11 -12.52 2.93 -14.48
N HIS A 12 -12.66 3.91 -15.37
CA HIS A 12 -13.13 3.68 -16.73
C HIS A 12 -12.23 2.66 -17.46
N PRO A 13 -12.79 1.72 -18.25
CA PRO A 13 -12.02 0.68 -18.93
C PRO A 13 -10.85 1.18 -19.78
N PHE A 14 -11.05 2.31 -20.47
CA PHE A 14 -10.06 2.93 -21.37
C PHE A 14 -9.00 3.80 -20.69
N ILE A 15 -9.03 3.94 -19.36
CA ILE A 15 -7.96 4.65 -18.65
C ILE A 15 -6.73 3.74 -18.57
N GLU A 16 -5.58 4.27 -18.99
CA GLU A 16 -4.30 3.59 -18.83
C GLU A 16 -4.04 3.31 -17.34
N ARG A 17 -3.76 2.04 -17.03
CA ARG A 17 -3.53 1.60 -15.66
C ARG A 17 -2.04 1.53 -15.41
N ALA A 18 -1.58 2.09 -14.27
CA ALA A 18 -0.20 1.94 -13.83
C ALA A 18 0.24 0.47 -13.76
N THR A 19 1.52 0.16 -13.98
CA THR A 19 2.01 -1.22 -13.97
C THR A 19 2.35 -1.70 -12.55
N PHE A 20 2.50 -3.03 -12.38
CA PHE A 20 2.95 -3.58 -11.10
C PHE A 20 4.29 -2.98 -10.63
N THR A 21 5.21 -2.73 -11.57
CA THR A 21 6.48 -2.04 -11.32
C THR A 21 6.27 -0.63 -10.75
N HIS A 22 5.28 0.11 -11.25
CA HIS A 22 4.92 1.40 -10.69
C HIS A 22 4.44 1.28 -9.24
N ALA A 23 3.57 0.31 -8.94
CA ALA A 23 3.13 0.05 -7.56
C ALA A 23 4.28 -0.34 -6.63
N GLN A 24 5.28 -1.11 -7.11
CA GLN A 24 6.46 -1.43 -6.31
C GLN A 24 7.29 -0.19 -5.97
N LYS A 25 7.48 0.73 -6.92
CA LYS A 25 8.17 2.01 -6.67
C LYS A 25 7.43 2.84 -5.62
N MET A 26 6.11 2.93 -5.73
CA MET A 26 5.26 3.62 -4.74
C MET A 26 5.41 3.00 -3.34
N ARG A 27 5.37 1.67 -3.23
CA ARG A 27 5.58 0.97 -1.96
C ARG A 27 6.97 1.26 -1.38
N ALA A 28 8.03 1.18 -2.18
CA ALA A 28 9.39 1.44 -1.72
C ALA A 28 9.56 2.87 -1.20
N ALA A 29 9.01 3.86 -1.91
CA ALA A 29 9.00 5.26 -1.48
C ALA A 29 8.26 5.45 -0.15
N ALA A 30 7.08 4.83 -0.01
CA ALA A 30 6.32 4.85 1.24
C ALA A 30 7.08 4.19 2.39
N THR A 31 7.71 3.04 2.16
CA THR A 31 8.54 2.35 3.17
C THR A 31 9.70 3.22 3.63
N PHE A 32 10.39 3.89 2.71
CA PHE A 32 11.42 4.84 3.06
C PHE A 32 10.87 6.03 3.86
N GLY A 33 9.79 6.66 3.40
CA GLY A 33 9.18 7.81 4.09
C GLY A 33 8.74 7.47 5.51
N PHE A 34 7.89 6.45 5.67
CA PHE A 34 7.40 6.05 6.99
C PHE A 34 8.52 5.50 7.88
N GLY A 35 9.43 4.68 7.33
CA GLY A 35 10.49 4.05 8.10
C GLY A 35 11.59 5.03 8.52
N ARG A 36 12.11 5.82 7.58
CA ARG A 36 13.30 6.66 7.77
C ARG A 36 12.98 8.10 8.17
N ILE A 37 11.98 8.72 7.55
CA ILE A 37 11.64 10.14 7.79
C ILE A 37 10.78 10.26 9.05
N HIS A 38 9.73 9.43 9.16
CA HIS A 38 8.83 9.45 10.31
C HIS A 38 9.28 8.54 11.47
N GLY A 39 10.37 7.79 11.31
CA GLY A 39 10.94 6.95 12.36
C GLY A 39 10.04 5.79 12.80
N LEU A 40 9.05 5.41 11.99
CA LEU A 40 8.12 4.31 12.32
C LEU A 40 8.76 2.92 12.10
N GLY A 41 10.00 2.91 11.57
CA GLY A 41 10.80 1.70 11.37
C GLY A 41 10.10 0.65 10.51
N MET A 42 10.25 -0.61 10.93
CA MET A 42 9.68 -1.80 10.30
C MET A 42 8.52 -2.41 11.08
N GLN A 43 8.02 -1.73 12.11
CA GLN A 43 6.90 -2.24 12.89
C GLN A 43 5.66 -2.30 11.99
N ALA A 44 5.00 -3.46 11.95
CA ALA A 44 3.79 -3.63 11.16
C ALA A 44 2.68 -2.67 11.64
N TRP A 45 1.87 -2.22 10.70
CA TRP A 45 0.69 -1.40 11.00
C TRP A 45 -0.31 -2.17 11.84
N HIS A 46 -0.61 -1.68 13.04
CA HIS A 46 -1.50 -2.34 14.00
C HIS A 46 -2.22 -1.29 14.85
N GLN A 47 -3.34 -1.67 15.44
CA GLN A 47 -4.03 -0.84 16.42
C GLN A 47 -3.46 -1.13 17.82
N SER A 48 -3.06 -0.08 18.52
CA SER A 48 -2.62 -0.16 19.91
C SER A 48 -3.79 -0.56 20.81
N GLU A 49 -3.65 -1.66 21.54
CA GLU A 49 -4.67 -2.13 22.50
C GLU A 49 -4.85 -1.16 23.68
N ILE A 50 -3.79 -0.43 24.04
CA ILE A 50 -3.79 0.50 25.17
C ILE A 50 -4.43 1.83 24.78
N THR A 51 -4.09 2.37 23.61
CA THR A 51 -4.49 3.73 23.22
C THR A 51 -5.58 3.78 22.16
N GLY A 52 -5.91 2.65 21.52
CA GLY A 52 -6.81 2.57 20.38
C GLY A 52 -6.28 3.21 19.09
N LYS A 53 -5.09 3.82 19.11
CA LYS A 53 -4.49 4.50 17.95
C LYS A 53 -3.79 3.50 17.04
N TRP A 54 -3.78 3.78 15.75
CA TRP A 54 -3.00 3.01 14.79
C TRP A 54 -1.54 3.44 14.82
N LEU A 55 -0.64 2.46 14.90
CA LEU A 55 0.81 2.63 15.03
C LEU A 55 1.56 1.73 14.05
N GLY A 56 2.83 2.05 13.82
CA GLY A 56 3.72 1.32 12.93
C GLY A 56 3.73 1.89 11.50
N ASN A 57 4.31 1.16 10.57
CA ASN A 57 4.50 1.56 9.19
C ASN A 57 3.45 0.90 8.28
N PRO A 58 2.51 1.66 7.67
CA PRO A 58 1.46 1.10 6.81
C PRO A 58 1.99 0.36 5.58
N SER A 59 3.18 0.73 5.07
CA SER A 59 3.76 0.12 3.87
C SER A 59 4.34 -1.29 4.08
N VAL A 60 4.52 -1.71 5.34
CA VAL A 60 4.96 -3.07 5.71
C VAL A 60 3.83 -3.90 6.31
N SER A 61 2.59 -3.42 6.25
CA SER A 61 1.42 -4.19 6.69
C SER A 61 1.22 -5.47 5.88
N GLU A 62 0.62 -6.46 6.53
CA GLU A 62 0.24 -7.72 5.88
C GLU A 62 -0.80 -7.46 4.77
N THR A 63 -1.81 -6.63 5.04
CA THR A 63 -2.85 -6.26 4.07
C THR A 63 -2.27 -5.71 2.77
N LEU A 64 -1.33 -4.76 2.86
CA LEU A 64 -0.68 -4.20 1.67
C LEU A 64 0.24 -5.22 0.99
N SER A 65 0.88 -6.10 1.75
CA SER A 65 1.70 -7.19 1.18
C SER A 65 0.86 -8.17 0.37
N SER A 66 -0.27 -8.61 0.93
CA SER A 66 -1.26 -9.47 0.25
C SER A 66 -1.84 -8.80 -0.99
N TYR A 67 -2.13 -7.49 -0.91
CA TYR A 67 -2.56 -6.71 -2.08
C TYR A 67 -1.50 -6.65 -3.18
N MET A 68 -0.23 -6.41 -2.84
CA MET A 68 0.85 -6.42 -3.82
C MET A 68 1.01 -7.79 -4.50
N LEU A 69 0.80 -8.89 -3.77
CA LEU A 69 0.81 -10.23 -4.34
C LEU A 69 -0.36 -10.46 -5.31
N SER A 70 -1.56 -9.98 -4.97
CA SER A 70 -2.72 -10.11 -5.87
C SER A 70 -2.51 -9.28 -7.15
N LEU A 71 -1.95 -8.07 -7.03
CA LEU A 71 -1.58 -7.24 -8.19
C LEU A 71 -0.57 -7.92 -9.10
N ARG A 72 0.44 -8.63 -8.55
CA ARG A 72 1.44 -9.34 -9.35
C ARG A 72 0.88 -10.53 -10.12
N ARG A 73 -0.11 -11.22 -9.54
CA ARG A 73 -0.75 -12.40 -10.14
C ARG A 73 -1.84 -12.05 -11.15
N ARG A 74 -2.30 -10.80 -11.16
CA ARG A 74 -3.30 -10.31 -12.11
C ARG A 74 -2.74 -10.39 -13.53
N LYS A 75 -3.46 -11.10 -14.40
CA LYS A 75 -3.23 -11.02 -15.85
C LYS A 75 -3.67 -9.63 -16.29
N VAL A 76 -2.73 -8.86 -16.82
CA VAL A 76 -2.98 -7.53 -17.41
C VAL A 76 -3.21 -7.71 -18.90
#